data_AF-A0A1H3KIR8-F1
#
_entry.id   AF-A0A1H3KIR8-F1
#
_cell.length_a   1.000
_cell.length_b   1.000
_cell.length_c   1.000
_cell.angle_alpha   90.00
_cell.angle_beta   90.00
_cell.angle_gamma   90.00
#
_symmetry.space_group_name_H-M   'P 1'
#
loop_
_entity.id
_entity.type
_entity.pdbx_description
1 polymer ?
#
loop_
_entity_poly.entity_id
_entity_poly.type
_entity_poly.pdbx_seq_one_letter_code
_entity_poly.pdbx_strand_id
1 'polypeptide(L)'
;MRVLGIEGTAWCASAAIHDAETDDVFIESDAYEPDSGGIHPREAAEHMAETLPEVIDAALSYAEDTAGAGGIDAVAFSRGPGLGPCLRTVGTAARAVAGTLDVPLVGVNHMVAHLEIGRHRSGFEDPICLNASGANAHVLGYHDGRYRVLGETMDTGVGNAIDKFTRHVGWTHPGGPKVERAAADGEYVDLPYVVKGMDFSFSGIMSAAKDLYDEGVPVEDVCFSLQEHVFAMLTEVAERALSLTGNDQLVLGGGVGQNDRLREMLATMCAQRGVAFHAPEPRFLRDNAGMIAVLGARMLAAGDTVPISESAIDPNYRPDQVPVTWRGTTASSAGSANATEIAADTAETVPDAADAATDAATTAADASEDVTTRAATDRGDALDLRGAEAAVEIIDEATVRKRRRPKAYRHPTLDETLRRNRTTLEARLLNEARRAGVPTPLVHDVDVANAELTLQYVGTADLAERITPDRVREVGAHLARLHRAGFVHGDPTTRNVRVGESAPTLIDFGLGYHTGHVEDHAMDLHILEQSIRGTATDPDPLVSAAESGYAAVGETNVLDRLRTIEGRGRYR
;
A
#
# COMPACT_ATOMS: atom_id res chain seq x y z
N MET A 1 27.17 -10.14 -14.91
CA MET A 1 26.36 -9.32 -15.82
C MET A 1 26.29 -7.94 -15.21
N ARG A 2 26.63 -6.88 -15.94
CA ARG A 2 26.71 -5.50 -15.42
C ARG A 2 25.75 -4.56 -16.13
N VAL A 3 24.99 -3.80 -15.34
CA VAL A 3 24.06 -2.79 -15.85
C VAL A 3 24.44 -1.42 -15.30
N LEU A 4 24.61 -0.46 -16.20
CA LEU A 4 24.69 0.97 -15.86
C LEU A 4 23.27 1.51 -15.68
N GLY A 5 22.88 1.81 -14.44
CA GLY A 5 21.66 2.57 -14.14
C GLY A 5 21.90 4.07 -14.27
N ILE A 6 20.90 4.82 -14.71
CA ILE A 6 20.87 6.30 -14.74
C ILE A 6 19.51 6.79 -14.21
N GLU A 7 19.54 7.69 -13.23
CA GLU A 7 18.36 8.28 -12.57
C GLU A 7 18.46 9.82 -12.59
N GLY A 8 17.29 10.47 -12.63
CA GLY A 8 17.13 11.92 -12.71
C GLY A 8 15.68 12.33 -13.04
N THR A 9 14.72 11.63 -12.45
CA THR A 9 13.28 11.91 -12.52
C THR A 9 12.88 13.26 -11.91
N ALA A 10 13.68 13.81 -10.99
CA ALA A 10 13.31 15.01 -10.23
C ALA A 10 14.44 16.03 -10.03
N TRP A 11 15.41 15.77 -9.15
CA TRP A 11 16.40 16.79 -8.72
C TRP A 11 17.81 16.24 -8.43
N CYS A 12 18.00 14.92 -8.42
CA CYS A 12 19.30 14.27 -8.25
C CYS A 12 19.77 13.68 -9.58
N ALA A 13 20.98 14.04 -10.02
CA ALA A 13 21.69 13.36 -11.09
C ALA A 13 22.39 12.13 -10.49
N SER A 14 22.08 10.93 -10.97
CA SER A 14 22.71 9.72 -10.45
C SER A 14 23.02 8.70 -11.54
N ALA A 15 24.15 8.02 -11.37
CA ALA A 15 24.53 6.84 -12.15
C ALA A 15 25.02 5.73 -11.21
N ALA A 16 24.86 4.47 -11.62
CA ALA A 16 25.16 3.33 -10.77
C ALA A 16 25.60 2.12 -11.60
N ILE A 17 26.49 1.30 -11.05
CA ILE A 17 26.84 0.00 -11.60
C ILE A 17 26.27 -1.06 -10.68
N HIS A 18 25.41 -1.94 -11.22
CA HIS A 18 25.03 -3.18 -10.56
C HIS A 18 25.71 -4.36 -11.27
N ASP A 19 26.41 -5.20 -10.51
CA ASP A 19 26.88 -6.50 -10.98
C ASP A 19 25.98 -7.61 -10.41
N ALA A 20 25.20 -8.24 -11.28
CA ALA A 20 24.23 -9.26 -10.92
C ALA A 20 24.86 -10.62 -10.54
N GLU A 21 26.19 -10.79 -10.65
CA GLU A 21 26.89 -12.00 -10.19
C GLU A 21 27.40 -11.88 -8.75
N THR A 22 27.72 -10.66 -8.29
CA THR A 22 28.17 -10.38 -6.91
C THR A 22 27.08 -9.75 -6.03
N ASP A 23 26.00 -9.27 -6.65
CA ASP A 23 24.97 -8.40 -6.07
C ASP A 23 25.46 -7.03 -5.56
N ASP A 24 26.68 -6.64 -5.96
CA ASP A 24 27.22 -5.32 -5.63
C ASP A 24 26.49 -4.22 -6.42
N VAL A 25 26.41 -3.03 -5.81
CA VAL A 25 25.82 -1.83 -6.39
C VAL A 25 26.64 -0.61 -5.97
N PHE A 26 27.48 -0.12 -6.86
CA PHE A 26 28.09 1.21 -6.77
C PHE A 26 27.07 2.27 -7.21
N ILE A 27 27.03 3.41 -6.52
CA ILE A 27 26.11 4.52 -6.80
C ILE A 27 26.90 5.82 -6.65
N GLU A 28 26.88 6.66 -7.69
CA GLU A 28 27.29 8.05 -7.63
C GLU A 28 26.04 8.96 -7.77
N SER A 29 25.98 10.04 -7.00
CA SER A 29 24.79 10.89 -6.87
C SER A 29 25.17 12.32 -6.48
N ASP A 30 24.86 13.28 -7.35
CA ASP A 30 24.81 14.72 -7.03
C ASP A 30 23.35 15.18 -7.00
N ALA A 31 23.01 16.13 -6.13
CA ALA A 31 21.63 16.50 -5.84
C ALA A 31 21.46 18.02 -5.72
N TYR A 32 20.63 18.58 -6.60
CA TYR A 32 20.41 20.02 -6.71
C TYR A 32 19.83 20.64 -5.43
N GLU A 33 20.66 21.38 -4.68
CA GLU A 33 20.21 22.21 -3.56
C GLU A 33 19.86 23.63 -4.04
N PRO A 34 18.58 24.08 -3.94
CA PRO A 34 18.20 25.43 -4.36
C PRO A 34 18.58 26.50 -3.33
N ASP A 35 19.23 27.58 -3.78
CA ASP A 35 19.60 28.76 -2.97
C ASP A 35 18.45 29.29 -2.09
N SER A 36 17.22 29.25 -2.61
CA SER A 36 16.01 29.66 -1.88
C SER A 36 14.76 29.02 -2.46
N GLY A 37 13.69 28.96 -1.66
CA GLY A 37 12.42 28.38 -2.08
C GLY A 37 12.48 26.85 -2.15
N GLY A 38 12.07 26.28 -3.28
CA GLY A 38 12.06 24.83 -3.51
C GLY A 38 12.34 24.51 -4.97
N ILE A 39 12.54 23.23 -5.29
CA ILE A 39 13.01 22.72 -6.58
C ILE A 39 12.23 23.34 -7.75
N HIS A 40 12.92 24.13 -8.59
CA HIS A 40 12.37 24.66 -9.82
C HIS A 40 12.71 23.71 -10.99
N PRO A 41 11.74 23.20 -11.78
CA PRO A 41 11.99 22.16 -12.77
C PRO A 41 12.93 22.52 -13.93
N ARG A 42 13.26 23.81 -14.08
CA ARG A 42 14.29 24.27 -15.03
C ARG A 42 15.68 24.17 -14.42
N GLU A 43 15.93 24.80 -13.27
CA GLU A 43 17.25 24.76 -12.62
C GLU A 43 17.69 23.33 -12.29
N ALA A 44 16.77 22.46 -11.86
CA ALA A 44 17.07 21.03 -11.65
C ALA A 44 17.52 20.33 -12.95
N ALA A 45 16.92 20.66 -14.10
CA ALA A 45 17.27 20.10 -15.40
C ALA A 45 18.54 20.74 -16.02
N GLU A 46 18.85 21.99 -15.65
CA GLU A 46 20.10 22.67 -15.97
C GLU A 46 21.26 21.99 -15.19
N HIS A 47 21.13 21.82 -13.87
CA HIS A 47 22.08 21.03 -13.04
C HIS A 47 22.28 19.60 -13.57
N MET A 48 21.20 18.85 -13.84
CA MET A 48 21.32 17.51 -14.43
C MET A 48 22.01 17.48 -15.80
N ALA A 49 21.94 18.55 -16.59
CA ALA A 49 22.62 18.60 -17.89
C ALA A 49 24.14 18.82 -17.75
N GLU A 50 24.57 19.44 -16.65
CA GLU A 50 25.98 19.68 -16.31
C GLU A 50 26.58 18.46 -15.59
N THR A 51 25.86 17.86 -14.63
CA THR A 51 26.41 16.84 -13.71
C THR A 51 26.16 15.38 -14.12
N LEU A 52 25.14 15.06 -14.95
CA LEU A 52 24.96 13.67 -15.42
C LEU A 52 26.19 13.08 -16.13
N PRO A 53 26.94 13.82 -16.98
CA PRO A 53 28.20 13.33 -17.55
C PRO A 53 29.22 12.91 -16.48
N GLU A 54 29.36 13.68 -15.40
CA GLU A 54 30.38 13.45 -14.37
C GLU A 54 30.07 12.20 -13.52
N VAL A 55 28.82 12.02 -13.08
CA VAL A 55 28.43 10.81 -12.33
C VAL A 55 28.45 9.54 -13.21
N ILE A 56 28.16 9.67 -14.51
CA ILE A 56 28.27 8.57 -15.48
C ILE A 56 29.74 8.18 -15.70
N ASP A 57 30.65 9.16 -15.84
CA ASP A 57 32.08 8.92 -16.00
C ASP A 57 32.70 8.25 -14.76
N ALA A 58 32.26 8.67 -13.56
CA ALA A 58 32.63 8.01 -12.29
C ALA A 58 32.11 6.56 -12.22
N ALA A 59 30.85 6.31 -12.61
CA ALA A 59 30.28 4.96 -12.64
C ALA A 59 30.98 4.05 -13.66
N LEU A 60 31.31 4.56 -14.86
CA LEU A 60 32.06 3.83 -15.88
C LEU A 60 33.51 3.56 -15.43
N SER A 61 34.17 4.54 -14.81
CA SER A 61 35.51 4.37 -14.23
C SER A 61 35.54 3.29 -13.15
N TYR A 62 34.56 3.29 -12.23
CA TYR A 62 34.39 2.22 -11.24
C TYR A 62 34.18 0.85 -11.92
N ALA A 63 33.38 0.81 -13.00
CA ALA A 63 33.21 -0.43 -13.77
C ALA A 63 34.54 -0.91 -14.35
N GLU A 64 35.33 -0.04 -14.99
CA GLU A 64 36.64 -0.39 -15.57
C GLU A 64 37.64 -0.89 -14.50
N ASP A 65 37.77 -0.19 -13.37
CA ASP A 65 38.66 -0.58 -12.26
C ASP A 65 38.26 -1.93 -11.63
N THR A 66 36.98 -2.29 -11.65
CA THR A 66 36.45 -3.57 -11.12
C THR A 66 36.24 -4.65 -12.18
N ALA A 67 36.36 -4.33 -13.47
CA ALA A 67 35.80 -5.12 -14.57
C ALA A 67 36.43 -6.51 -14.74
N GLY A 68 37.75 -6.59 -14.56
CA GLY A 68 38.56 -7.70 -15.09
C GLY A 68 38.51 -7.71 -16.62
N ALA A 69 37.63 -8.54 -17.20
CA ALA A 69 37.47 -8.68 -18.66
C ALA A 69 36.01 -8.47 -19.14
N GLY A 70 35.08 -8.11 -18.25
CA GLY A 70 33.66 -7.90 -18.59
C GLY A 70 33.28 -6.42 -18.56
N GLY A 71 32.75 -5.90 -19.68
CA GLY A 71 32.25 -4.53 -19.78
C GLY A 71 30.85 -4.34 -19.17
N ILE A 72 30.15 -3.31 -19.65
CA ILE A 72 28.72 -3.10 -19.39
C ILE A 72 27.90 -3.94 -20.38
N ASP A 73 26.89 -4.66 -19.91
CA ASP A 73 25.99 -5.47 -20.76
C ASP A 73 24.73 -4.70 -21.22
N ALA A 74 24.30 -3.68 -20.48
CA ALA A 74 23.19 -2.79 -20.85
C ALA A 74 23.20 -1.45 -20.08
N VAL A 75 22.47 -0.47 -20.62
CA VAL A 75 22.12 0.77 -19.90
C VAL A 75 20.64 0.73 -19.50
N ALA A 76 20.35 0.95 -18.23
CA ALA A 76 19.00 1.12 -17.71
C ALA A 76 18.77 2.58 -17.30
N PHE A 77 17.59 3.12 -17.57
CA PHE A 77 17.27 4.51 -17.22
C PHE A 77 15.85 4.67 -16.68
N SER A 78 15.68 5.63 -15.77
CA SER A 78 14.35 6.02 -15.28
C SER A 78 13.55 6.69 -16.40
N ARG A 79 12.62 5.93 -17.00
CA ARG A 79 11.76 6.38 -18.11
C ARG A 79 10.63 7.32 -17.64
N GLY A 80 10.20 7.14 -16.40
CA GLY A 80 9.10 7.85 -15.77
C GLY A 80 8.58 7.15 -14.50
N PRO A 81 7.65 7.77 -13.76
CA PRO A 81 7.13 9.13 -13.98
C PRO A 81 8.15 10.18 -13.50
N GLY A 82 7.93 11.47 -13.75
CA GLY A 82 8.85 12.51 -13.29
C GLY A 82 8.72 13.86 -13.98
N LEU A 83 9.59 14.79 -13.61
CA LEU A 83 9.69 16.11 -14.22
C LEU A 83 10.14 15.97 -15.68
N GLY A 84 9.24 16.31 -16.61
CA GLY A 84 9.47 16.20 -18.05
C GLY A 84 10.76 16.85 -18.58
N PRO A 85 11.26 18.00 -18.04
CA PRO A 85 12.58 18.52 -18.38
C PRO A 85 13.73 17.57 -18.00
N CYS A 86 13.74 17.11 -16.75
CA CYS A 86 14.76 16.25 -16.16
C CYS A 86 14.83 14.88 -16.86
N LEU A 87 13.68 14.25 -17.07
CA LEU A 87 13.53 13.01 -17.84
C LEU A 87 14.13 13.11 -19.25
N ARG A 88 13.97 14.26 -19.94
CA ARG A 88 14.56 14.45 -21.27
C ARG A 88 16.08 14.47 -21.22
N THR A 89 16.70 15.02 -20.17
CA THR A 89 18.14 14.97 -19.97
C THR A 89 18.60 13.53 -19.72
N VAL A 90 18.01 12.84 -18.73
CA VAL A 90 18.31 11.43 -18.38
C VAL A 90 18.23 10.51 -19.58
N GLY A 91 17.08 10.50 -20.28
CA GLY A 91 16.88 9.62 -21.42
C GLY A 91 17.83 9.92 -22.58
N THR A 92 18.33 11.16 -22.68
CA THR A 92 19.28 11.55 -23.74
C THR A 92 20.69 11.11 -23.40
N ALA A 93 21.12 11.24 -22.14
CA ALA A 93 22.36 10.63 -21.65
C ALA A 93 22.32 9.10 -21.85
N ALA A 94 21.23 8.43 -21.41
CA ALA A 94 21.09 6.98 -21.52
C ALA A 94 21.14 6.47 -22.98
N ARG A 95 20.43 7.15 -23.91
CA ARG A 95 20.53 6.84 -25.35
C ARG A 95 21.94 7.03 -25.90
N ALA A 96 22.63 8.09 -25.48
CA ALA A 96 23.99 8.39 -25.94
C ALA A 96 24.99 7.34 -25.46
N VAL A 97 24.96 6.95 -24.18
CA VAL A 97 25.85 5.92 -23.64
C VAL A 97 25.54 4.56 -24.26
N ALA A 98 24.27 4.14 -24.31
CA ALA A 98 23.88 2.85 -24.90
C ALA A 98 24.33 2.73 -26.37
N GLY A 99 24.12 3.78 -27.17
CA GLY A 99 24.58 3.83 -28.57
C GLY A 99 26.07 4.05 -28.77
N THR A 100 26.82 4.42 -27.74
CA THR A 100 28.30 4.52 -27.78
C THR A 100 28.97 3.20 -27.42
N LEU A 101 28.37 2.44 -26.48
CA LEU A 101 28.83 1.12 -26.07
C LEU A 101 28.29 -0.02 -26.97
N ASP A 102 27.32 0.26 -27.84
CA ASP A 102 26.57 -0.70 -28.67
C ASP A 102 25.83 -1.78 -27.85
N VAL A 103 25.19 -1.35 -26.75
CA VAL A 103 24.49 -2.22 -25.78
C VAL A 103 22.98 -1.95 -25.73
N PRO A 104 22.16 -2.94 -25.33
CA PRO A 104 20.73 -2.74 -25.07
C PRO A 104 20.41 -1.60 -24.09
N LEU A 105 19.26 -0.98 -24.32
CA LEU A 105 18.69 0.07 -23.47
C LEU A 105 17.43 -0.46 -22.76
N VAL A 106 17.28 -0.21 -21.47
CA VAL A 106 16.16 -0.67 -20.64
C VAL A 106 15.41 0.53 -20.03
N GLY A 107 14.12 0.66 -20.34
CA GLY A 107 13.28 1.79 -19.92
C GLY A 107 12.51 1.48 -18.63
N VAL A 108 13.11 1.78 -17.49
CA VAL A 108 12.63 1.39 -16.15
C VAL A 108 11.55 2.35 -15.63
N ASN A 109 10.52 1.82 -14.95
CA ASN A 109 9.59 2.65 -14.17
C ASN A 109 10.16 2.91 -12.77
N HIS A 110 10.33 4.18 -12.43
CA HIS A 110 10.95 4.65 -11.19
C HIS A 110 10.19 4.21 -9.91
N MET A 111 8.85 4.18 -9.94
CA MET A 111 8.07 3.78 -8.77
C MET A 111 8.10 2.27 -8.55
N VAL A 112 8.20 1.50 -9.64
CA VAL A 112 8.46 0.05 -9.60
C VAL A 112 9.90 -0.23 -9.13
N ALA A 113 10.88 0.59 -9.50
CA ALA A 113 12.26 0.45 -9.04
C ALA A 113 12.39 0.57 -7.51
N HIS A 114 11.74 1.57 -6.90
CA HIS A 114 11.65 1.73 -5.44
C HIS A 114 11.05 0.51 -4.72
N LEU A 115 10.06 -0.16 -5.33
CA LEU A 115 9.52 -1.43 -4.80
C LEU A 115 10.50 -2.59 -5.00
N GLU A 116 11.01 -2.73 -6.23
CA GLU A 116 11.84 -3.86 -6.65
C GLU A 116 13.17 -3.92 -5.89
N ILE A 117 13.82 -2.79 -5.62
CA ILE A 117 15.01 -2.75 -4.76
C ILE A 117 14.69 -3.17 -3.32
N GLY A 118 13.52 -2.77 -2.80
CA GLY A 118 13.05 -3.16 -1.47
C GLY A 118 12.83 -4.66 -1.35
N ARG A 119 12.11 -5.24 -2.32
CA ARG A 119 11.88 -6.69 -2.41
C ARG A 119 13.17 -7.48 -2.64
N HIS A 120 14.06 -6.99 -3.52
CA HIS A 120 15.33 -7.63 -3.85
C HIS A 120 16.27 -7.67 -2.63
N ARG A 121 16.35 -6.57 -1.86
CA ARG A 121 17.17 -6.49 -0.64
C ARG A 121 16.56 -7.22 0.56
N SER A 122 15.25 -7.50 0.56
CA SER A 122 14.59 -8.29 1.61
C SER A 122 14.51 -9.80 1.31
N GLY A 123 14.60 -10.21 0.04
CA GLY A 123 14.32 -11.58 -0.39
C GLY A 123 12.84 -11.96 -0.34
N PHE A 124 11.94 -10.98 -0.26
CA PHE A 124 10.49 -11.21 -0.23
C PHE A 124 9.96 -11.65 -1.60
N GLU A 125 8.91 -12.48 -1.63
CA GLU A 125 8.32 -12.97 -2.88
C GLU A 125 7.27 -12.00 -3.42
N ASP A 126 6.32 -11.58 -2.57
CA ASP A 126 5.29 -10.62 -2.95
C ASP A 126 4.93 -9.58 -1.87
N PRO A 127 5.81 -8.60 -1.62
CA PRO A 127 5.51 -7.55 -0.68
C PRO A 127 4.54 -6.50 -1.22
N ILE A 128 3.68 -6.03 -0.33
CA ILE A 128 3.09 -4.69 -0.44
C ILE A 128 4.22 -3.67 -0.29
N CYS A 129 4.18 -2.57 -1.04
CA CYS A 129 5.14 -1.49 -0.92
C CYS A 129 4.46 -0.17 -0.56
N LEU A 130 4.88 0.44 0.53
CA LEU A 130 4.63 1.85 0.79
C LEU A 130 5.79 2.65 0.17
N ASN A 131 5.51 3.40 -0.90
CA ASN A 131 6.47 4.33 -1.50
C ASN A 131 6.09 5.77 -1.11
N ALA A 132 6.91 6.41 -0.28
CA ALA A 132 6.67 7.75 0.27
C ALA A 132 7.79 8.71 -0.17
N SER A 133 7.51 9.58 -1.14
CA SER A 133 8.52 10.44 -1.78
C SER A 133 8.19 11.94 -1.70
N GLY A 134 9.05 12.77 -2.29
CA GLY A 134 8.80 14.20 -2.45
C GLY A 134 7.55 14.49 -3.28
N ALA A 135 7.45 13.85 -4.45
CA ALA A 135 6.42 14.14 -5.44
C ALA A 135 5.07 13.45 -5.14
N ASN A 136 5.10 12.23 -4.59
CA ASN A 136 3.91 11.39 -4.38
C ASN A 136 3.99 10.58 -3.07
N ALA A 137 2.88 9.93 -2.71
CA ALA A 137 2.90 8.74 -1.88
C ALA A 137 1.94 7.71 -2.47
N HIS A 138 2.33 6.44 -2.50
CA HIS A 138 1.57 5.31 -3.05
C HIS A 138 1.70 4.08 -2.16
N VAL A 139 0.66 3.27 -2.12
CA VAL A 139 0.75 1.87 -1.68
C VAL A 139 0.51 0.96 -2.89
N LEU A 140 1.47 0.09 -3.15
CA LEU A 140 1.51 -0.79 -4.32
C LEU A 140 1.40 -2.26 -3.89
N GLY A 141 0.72 -3.07 -4.69
CA GLY A 141 0.71 -4.55 -4.57
C GLY A 141 0.78 -5.21 -5.95
N TYR A 142 1.15 -6.48 -6.02
CA TYR A 142 1.19 -7.22 -7.28
C TYR A 142 -0.16 -7.87 -7.58
N HIS A 143 -0.69 -7.69 -8.79
CA HIS A 143 -1.89 -8.40 -9.24
C HIS A 143 -2.00 -8.42 -10.77
N ASP A 144 -2.34 -9.60 -11.33
CA ASP A 144 -2.45 -9.86 -12.78
C ASP A 144 -1.22 -9.33 -13.55
N GLY A 145 -0.05 -9.95 -13.31
CA GLY A 145 1.19 -9.70 -14.04
C GLY A 145 1.74 -8.27 -13.95
N ARG A 146 1.26 -7.44 -13.02
CA ARG A 146 1.59 -6.01 -12.90
C ARG A 146 1.57 -5.56 -11.45
N TYR A 147 2.27 -4.48 -11.15
CA TYR A 147 2.05 -3.74 -9.92
C TYR A 147 0.82 -2.84 -10.07
N ARG A 148 -0.01 -2.77 -9.04
CA ARG A 148 -1.24 -1.97 -8.98
C ARG A 148 -1.14 -0.96 -7.85
N VAL A 149 -1.54 0.28 -8.10
CA VAL A 149 -1.76 1.28 -7.05
C VAL A 149 -3.02 0.92 -6.25
N LEU A 150 -2.82 0.46 -5.02
CA LEU A 150 -3.88 0.13 -4.07
C LEU A 150 -4.42 1.36 -3.34
N GLY A 151 -3.62 2.42 -3.24
CA GLY A 151 -3.96 3.71 -2.65
C GLY A 151 -2.89 4.77 -2.94
N GLU A 152 -3.27 6.03 -3.06
CA GLU A 152 -2.36 7.12 -3.39
C GLU A 152 -2.73 8.48 -2.77
N THR A 153 -1.91 9.50 -3.01
CA THR A 153 -2.23 10.87 -2.59
C THR A 153 -3.21 11.53 -3.55
N MET A 154 -4.25 12.14 -2.99
CA MET A 154 -5.27 12.86 -3.75
C MET A 154 -4.85 14.27 -4.20
N ASP A 155 -3.74 14.82 -3.66
CA ASP A 155 -3.45 16.25 -3.79
C ASP A 155 -1.96 16.65 -3.89
N THR A 156 -1.08 16.08 -3.07
CA THR A 156 0.34 16.44 -3.04
C THR A 156 1.18 15.32 -2.45
N GLY A 157 2.37 15.06 -3.01
CA GLY A 157 3.36 14.21 -2.36
C GLY A 157 3.67 14.63 -0.93
N VAL A 158 3.93 13.64 -0.08
CA VAL A 158 4.13 13.82 1.36
C VAL A 158 5.39 14.62 1.69
N GLY A 159 6.49 14.43 0.93
CA GLY A 159 7.67 15.26 1.09
C GLY A 159 7.45 16.72 0.63
N ASN A 160 6.74 16.96 -0.47
CA ASN A 160 6.34 18.31 -0.89
C ASN A 160 5.34 18.95 0.09
N ALA A 161 4.51 18.15 0.77
CA ALA A 161 3.65 18.61 1.85
C ALA A 161 4.50 19.17 3.01
N ILE A 162 5.44 18.37 3.52
CA ILE A 162 6.43 18.76 4.54
C ILE A 162 7.21 20.00 4.09
N ASP A 163 7.74 20.02 2.86
CA ASP A 163 8.50 21.15 2.31
C ASP A 163 7.67 22.43 2.13
N LYS A 164 6.32 22.36 2.04
CA LYS A 164 5.45 23.55 2.05
C LYS A 164 5.33 24.19 3.44
N PHE A 165 5.56 23.43 4.51
CA PHE A 165 5.59 23.93 5.89
C PHE A 165 6.99 24.40 6.29
N THR A 166 8.06 23.66 5.95
CA THR A 166 9.42 24.11 6.29
C THR A 166 9.77 25.46 5.66
N ARG A 167 9.35 25.69 4.41
CA ARG A 167 9.46 27.01 3.75
C ARG A 167 8.58 28.10 4.37
N HIS A 168 7.52 27.74 5.09
CA HIS A 168 6.66 28.70 5.83
C HIS A 168 7.38 29.23 7.06
N VAL A 169 7.99 28.33 7.83
CA VAL A 169 8.80 28.65 9.02
C VAL A 169 10.23 29.13 8.68
N GLY A 170 10.47 29.50 7.42
CA GLY A 170 11.71 30.11 6.95
C GLY A 170 12.90 29.16 6.70
N TRP A 171 12.68 27.83 6.68
CA TRP A 171 13.74 26.86 6.42
C TRP A 171 13.88 26.55 4.91
N THR A 172 15.11 26.31 4.48
CA THR A 172 15.43 25.84 3.12
C THR A 172 15.04 24.36 2.92
N HIS A 173 15.05 23.88 1.67
CA HIS A 173 15.08 22.45 1.35
C HIS A 173 16.39 21.79 1.89
N PRO A 174 16.47 20.46 2.10
CA PRO A 174 15.35 19.53 2.30
C PRO A 174 14.68 19.74 3.67
N GLY A 175 13.35 19.65 3.72
CA GLY A 175 12.56 19.90 4.93
C GLY A 175 12.41 18.71 5.87
N GLY A 176 12.35 17.48 5.36
CA GLY A 176 12.13 16.26 6.16
C GLY A 176 13.09 16.13 7.35
N PRO A 177 14.42 16.12 7.14
CA PRO A 177 15.42 16.07 8.21
C PRO A 177 15.53 17.34 9.08
N LYS A 178 14.64 18.34 8.88
CA LYS A 178 14.52 19.54 9.73
C LYS A 178 13.30 19.41 10.64
N VAL A 179 12.15 18.98 10.09
CA VAL A 179 10.97 18.59 10.88
C VAL A 179 11.29 17.48 11.87
N GLU A 180 11.97 16.42 11.42
CA GLU A 180 12.34 15.26 12.26
C GLU A 180 13.23 15.62 13.45
N ARG A 181 14.06 16.67 13.33
CA ARG A 181 14.90 17.16 14.44
C ARG A 181 14.16 18.12 15.37
N ALA A 182 13.26 18.97 14.84
CA ALA A 182 12.45 19.86 15.66
C ALA A 182 11.37 19.09 16.45
N ALA A 183 10.84 18.01 15.88
CA ALA A 183 9.88 17.12 16.51
C ALA A 183 10.40 16.39 17.76
N ALA A 184 11.73 16.26 17.92
CA ALA A 184 12.32 15.50 19.02
C ALA A 184 12.05 16.10 20.42
N ASP A 185 11.81 17.42 20.48
CA ASP A 185 11.57 18.18 21.71
C ASP A 185 10.13 18.74 21.80
N GLY A 186 9.21 18.32 20.92
CA GLY A 186 7.86 18.87 20.79
C GLY A 186 6.74 18.11 21.53
N GLU A 187 5.67 18.81 21.92
CA GLU A 187 4.45 18.24 22.50
C GLU A 187 3.32 18.03 21.45
N TYR A 188 2.28 17.28 21.83
CA TYR A 188 1.15 16.97 20.93
C TYR A 188 0.13 18.12 20.84
N VAL A 189 -0.09 18.61 19.63
CA VAL A 189 -1.23 19.44 19.21
C VAL A 189 -2.07 18.70 18.15
N ASP A 190 -3.37 18.99 18.10
CA ASP A 190 -4.31 18.26 17.24
C ASP A 190 -4.30 18.78 15.80
N LEU A 191 -4.28 17.89 14.80
CA LEU A 191 -4.24 18.24 13.39
C LEU A 191 -5.26 17.42 12.56
N PRO A 192 -5.72 17.93 11.39
CA PRO A 192 -6.66 17.21 10.53
C PRO A 192 -6.10 15.85 10.05
N TYR A 193 -6.84 14.77 10.31
CA TYR A 193 -6.49 13.42 9.85
C TYR A 193 -7.38 13.00 8.68
N VAL A 194 -6.82 12.89 7.47
CA VAL A 194 -7.59 12.75 6.22
C VAL A 194 -7.16 11.51 5.43
N VAL A 195 -7.80 10.38 5.75
CA VAL A 195 -7.74 9.13 4.97
C VAL A 195 -9.16 8.78 4.48
N LYS A 196 -9.32 8.58 3.18
CA LYS A 196 -10.58 8.23 2.50
C LYS A 196 -10.41 6.86 1.82
N GLY A 197 -11.06 5.81 2.33
CA GLY A 197 -10.88 4.45 1.79
C GLY A 197 -9.41 4.02 1.84
N MET A 198 -8.74 3.99 0.69
CA MET A 198 -7.30 3.70 0.56
C MET A 198 -6.43 4.93 0.26
N ASP A 199 -7.01 6.13 0.11
CA ASP A 199 -6.30 7.32 -0.36
C ASP A 199 -6.12 8.35 0.78
N PHE A 200 -5.08 9.18 0.69
CA PHE A 200 -4.76 10.22 1.68
C PHE A 200 -4.63 11.62 1.05
N SER A 201 -4.92 12.67 1.84
CA SER A 201 -4.75 14.08 1.44
C SER A 201 -3.92 14.81 2.48
N PHE A 202 -2.90 15.54 2.03
CA PHE A 202 -1.99 16.25 2.93
C PHE A 202 -2.21 17.76 2.94
N SER A 203 -2.90 18.36 1.96
CA SER A 203 -3.07 19.82 1.90
C SER A 203 -3.80 20.39 3.11
N GLY A 204 -4.83 19.69 3.62
CA GLY A 204 -5.61 20.15 4.78
C GLY A 204 -4.78 20.21 6.06
N ILE A 205 -3.98 19.18 6.33
CA ILE A 205 -3.04 19.17 7.46
C ILE A 205 -1.89 20.16 7.27
N MET A 206 -1.40 20.37 6.05
CA MET A 206 -0.38 21.40 5.80
C MET A 206 -0.89 22.83 6.01
N SER A 207 -2.17 23.11 5.75
CA SER A 207 -2.77 24.40 6.13
C SER A 207 -2.84 24.53 7.65
N ALA A 208 -3.46 23.58 8.34
CA ALA A 208 -3.61 23.64 9.80
C ALA A 208 -2.25 23.75 10.54
N ALA A 209 -1.20 23.06 10.07
CA ALA A 209 0.14 23.19 10.64
C ALA A 209 0.73 24.61 10.48
N LYS A 210 0.43 25.31 9.38
CA LYS A 210 0.81 26.72 9.20
C LYS A 210 -0.02 27.64 10.09
N ASP A 211 -1.34 27.40 10.16
CA ASP A 211 -2.25 28.20 10.96
C ASP A 211 -1.86 28.15 12.44
N LEU A 212 -1.53 26.97 12.99
CA LEU A 212 -1.02 26.83 14.37
C LEU A 212 0.32 27.56 14.60
N TYR A 213 1.25 27.52 13.64
CA TYR A 213 2.52 28.25 13.73
C TYR A 213 2.30 29.78 13.70
N ASP A 214 1.40 30.25 12.83
CA ASP A 214 1.04 31.68 12.72
C ASP A 214 0.23 32.16 13.94
N GLU A 215 -0.49 31.27 14.64
CA GLU A 215 -1.10 31.50 15.96
C GLU A 215 -0.08 31.50 17.13
N GLY A 216 1.17 31.08 16.88
CA GLY A 216 2.27 31.15 17.84
C GLY A 216 2.54 29.86 18.64
N VAL A 217 2.05 28.70 18.18
CA VAL A 217 2.44 27.39 18.71
C VAL A 217 3.93 27.13 18.40
N PRO A 218 4.72 26.56 19.33
CA PRO A 218 6.11 26.16 19.08
C PRO A 218 6.28 25.34 17.80
N VAL A 219 7.34 25.60 17.04
CA VAL A 219 7.58 24.89 15.76
C VAL A 219 7.90 23.42 16.01
N GLU A 220 8.45 23.12 17.18
CA GLU A 220 8.73 21.79 17.72
C GLU A 220 7.43 20.97 17.87
N ASP A 221 6.42 21.50 18.57
CA ASP A 221 5.10 20.88 18.76
C ASP A 221 4.38 20.64 17.42
N VAL A 222 4.41 21.63 16.54
CA VAL A 222 3.83 21.51 15.19
C VAL A 222 4.58 20.46 14.36
N CYS A 223 5.92 20.39 14.46
CA CYS A 223 6.71 19.37 13.78
C CYS A 223 6.40 17.95 14.31
N PHE A 224 6.39 17.76 15.63
CA PHE A 224 6.03 16.49 16.28
C PHE A 224 4.65 16.02 15.85
N SER A 225 3.67 16.93 15.91
CA SER A 225 2.28 16.62 15.61
C SER A 225 2.07 16.35 14.12
N LEU A 226 2.70 17.13 13.23
CA LEU A 226 2.70 16.88 11.80
C LEU A 226 3.30 15.51 11.47
N GLN A 227 4.41 15.15 12.12
CA GLN A 227 5.09 13.86 11.96
C GLN A 227 4.19 12.70 12.39
N GLU A 228 3.60 12.77 13.60
CA GLU A 228 2.70 11.73 14.11
C GLU A 228 1.46 11.53 13.23
N HIS A 229 0.79 12.62 12.82
CA HIS A 229 -0.43 12.51 12.02
C HIS A 229 -0.13 11.97 10.61
N VAL A 230 0.88 12.52 9.91
CA VAL A 230 1.23 12.12 8.54
C VAL A 230 1.68 10.65 8.48
N PHE A 231 2.54 10.21 9.41
CA PHE A 231 3.03 8.83 9.39
C PHE A 231 2.00 7.83 9.92
N ALA A 232 1.11 8.24 10.82
CA ALA A 232 -0.06 7.44 11.17
C ALA A 232 -1.02 7.28 9.99
N MET A 233 -1.16 8.27 9.08
CA MET A 233 -1.96 8.12 7.84
C MET A 233 -1.33 7.13 6.86
N LEU A 234 -0.02 7.24 6.59
CA LEU A 234 0.70 6.30 5.73
C LEU A 234 0.67 4.86 6.29
N THR A 235 0.91 4.71 7.59
CA THR A 235 0.91 3.41 8.28
C THR A 235 -0.48 2.77 8.29
N GLU A 236 -1.54 3.55 8.44
CA GLU A 236 -2.91 3.05 8.35
C GLU A 236 -3.25 2.53 6.94
N VAL A 237 -2.91 3.25 5.87
CA VAL A 237 -3.19 2.76 4.51
C VAL A 237 -2.34 1.54 4.16
N ALA A 238 -1.09 1.47 4.63
CA ALA A 238 -0.29 0.24 4.53
C ALA A 238 -0.94 -0.94 5.27
N GLU A 239 -1.46 -0.72 6.49
CA GLU A 239 -2.22 -1.74 7.23
C GLU A 239 -3.50 -2.20 6.49
N ARG A 240 -4.23 -1.26 5.88
CA ARG A 240 -5.42 -1.58 5.08
C ARG A 240 -5.05 -2.40 3.84
N ALA A 241 -3.98 -2.05 3.12
CA ALA A 241 -3.51 -2.80 1.95
C ALA A 241 -3.11 -4.25 2.30
N LEU A 242 -2.37 -4.45 3.39
CA LEU A 242 -2.03 -5.79 3.92
C LEU A 242 -3.30 -6.57 4.30
N SER A 243 -4.33 -5.90 4.84
CA SER A 243 -5.60 -6.53 5.21
C SER A 243 -6.48 -6.88 4.01
N LEU A 244 -6.45 -6.06 2.96
CA LEU A 244 -7.23 -6.23 1.73
C LEU A 244 -6.66 -7.35 0.84
N THR A 245 -5.33 -7.40 0.73
CA THR A 245 -4.62 -8.41 -0.10
C THR A 245 -4.39 -9.73 0.63
N GLY A 246 -4.25 -9.69 1.96
CA GLY A 246 -3.84 -10.85 2.76
C GLY A 246 -2.34 -11.13 2.74
N ASN A 247 -1.52 -10.32 2.05
CA ASN A 247 -0.07 -10.49 2.01
C ASN A 247 0.57 -10.21 3.38
N ASP A 248 1.61 -10.97 3.71
CA ASP A 248 2.32 -10.98 4.99
C ASP A 248 3.67 -10.22 4.94
N GLN A 249 3.95 -9.52 3.84
CA GLN A 249 5.22 -8.85 3.55
C GLN A 249 5.00 -7.37 3.21
N LEU A 250 5.78 -6.47 3.82
CA LEU A 250 5.78 -5.02 3.57
C LEU A 250 7.21 -4.51 3.31
N VAL A 251 7.40 -3.76 2.22
CA VAL A 251 8.62 -2.99 1.97
C VAL A 251 8.36 -1.48 1.96
N LEU A 252 9.36 -0.71 2.37
CA LEU A 252 9.36 0.76 2.34
C LEU A 252 10.26 1.28 1.21
N GLY A 253 9.77 2.25 0.45
CA GLY A 253 10.50 2.97 -0.59
C GLY A 253 10.25 4.48 -0.54
N GLY A 254 10.99 5.24 -1.33
CA GLY A 254 10.87 6.69 -1.43
C GLY A 254 11.57 7.46 -0.28
N GLY A 255 12.04 8.67 -0.58
CA GLY A 255 12.98 9.40 0.27
C GLY A 255 12.47 9.82 1.65
N VAL A 256 11.15 9.84 1.87
CA VAL A 256 10.54 10.10 3.20
C VAL A 256 10.61 8.85 4.08
N GLY A 257 10.74 7.66 3.49
CA GLY A 257 10.99 6.40 4.20
C GLY A 257 12.32 6.32 4.95
N GLN A 258 13.21 7.31 4.81
CA GLN A 258 14.41 7.45 5.64
C GLN A 258 14.11 7.88 7.08
N ASN A 259 12.95 8.50 7.33
CA ASN A 259 12.59 9.03 8.64
C ASN A 259 12.40 7.89 9.65
N ASP A 260 13.09 7.97 10.79
CA ASP A 260 13.15 6.86 11.75
C ASP A 260 11.82 6.64 12.47
N ARG A 261 11.02 7.70 12.68
CA ARG A 261 9.68 7.57 13.27
C ARG A 261 8.70 6.87 12.32
N LEU A 262 8.74 7.16 11.02
CA LEU A 262 7.95 6.42 10.03
C LEU A 262 8.34 4.93 10.01
N ARG A 263 9.64 4.63 10.06
CA ARG A 263 10.16 3.26 10.11
C ARG A 263 9.73 2.54 11.39
N GLU A 264 9.73 3.23 12.54
CA GLU A 264 9.25 2.72 13.84
C GLU A 264 7.74 2.42 13.82
N MET A 265 6.91 3.33 13.28
CA MET A 265 5.46 3.12 13.16
C MET A 265 5.15 1.89 12.30
N LEU A 266 5.79 1.77 11.13
CA LEU A 266 5.60 0.65 10.21
C LEU A 266 6.06 -0.67 10.82
N ALA A 267 7.24 -0.70 11.47
CA ALA A 267 7.73 -1.88 12.17
C ALA A 267 6.79 -2.30 13.33
N THR A 268 6.27 -1.34 14.10
CA THR A 268 5.32 -1.59 15.20
C THR A 268 3.99 -2.14 14.67
N MET A 269 3.47 -1.58 13.58
CA MET A 269 2.25 -2.06 12.92
C MET A 269 2.44 -3.48 12.37
N CYS A 270 3.57 -3.76 11.70
CA CYS A 270 3.85 -5.07 11.14
C CYS A 270 4.03 -6.13 12.23
N ALA A 271 4.76 -5.82 13.30
CA ALA A 271 4.95 -6.70 14.45
C ALA A 271 3.63 -7.06 15.17
N GLN A 272 2.69 -6.11 15.27
CA GLN A 272 1.34 -6.35 15.82
C GLN A 272 0.48 -7.31 14.97
N ARG A 273 0.83 -7.47 13.69
CA ARG A 273 0.10 -8.30 12.72
C ARG A 273 0.78 -9.63 12.40
N GLY A 274 2.06 -9.80 12.77
CA GLY A 274 2.90 -10.91 12.31
C GLY A 274 3.40 -10.74 10.87
N VAL A 275 3.40 -9.50 10.35
CA VAL A 275 3.86 -9.16 8.99
C VAL A 275 5.39 -8.94 9.01
N ALA A 276 6.08 -9.45 7.99
CA ALA A 276 7.50 -9.19 7.76
C ALA A 276 7.71 -7.80 7.15
N PHE A 277 8.61 -7.00 7.73
CA PHE A 277 8.89 -5.63 7.29
C PHE A 277 10.36 -5.46 6.88
N HIS A 278 10.58 -4.74 5.77
CA HIS A 278 11.92 -4.34 5.34
C HIS A 278 11.95 -2.89 4.85
N ALA A 279 12.81 -2.08 5.46
CA ALA A 279 13.22 -0.77 4.96
C ALA A 279 14.69 -0.86 4.48
N PRO A 280 14.97 -0.63 3.19
CA PRO A 280 16.33 -0.64 2.64
C PRO A 280 17.28 0.35 3.31
N GLU A 281 18.57 0.23 2.97
CA GLU A 281 19.58 1.23 3.32
C GLU A 281 19.16 2.65 2.85
N PRO A 282 19.51 3.73 3.57
CA PRO A 282 19.19 5.11 3.16
C PRO A 282 19.68 5.52 1.77
N ARG A 283 20.70 4.84 1.21
CA ARG A 283 21.17 5.02 -0.18
C ARG A 283 20.20 4.49 -1.25
N PHE A 284 19.35 3.52 -0.89
CA PHE A 284 18.32 2.98 -1.78
C PHE A 284 16.93 3.60 -1.57
N LEU A 285 16.69 4.24 -0.42
CA LEU A 285 15.44 4.94 -0.12
C LEU A 285 15.30 6.28 -0.85
N ARG A 286 16.40 7.00 -1.09
CA ARG A 286 16.40 8.21 -1.95
C ARG A 286 16.32 7.83 -3.42
N ASP A 287 15.98 8.79 -4.27
CA ASP A 287 16.03 8.62 -5.72
C ASP A 287 17.51 8.39 -6.13
N ASN A 288 17.81 7.21 -6.66
CA ASN A 288 19.17 6.73 -6.90
C ASN A 288 19.21 5.86 -8.17
N ALA A 289 20.33 5.82 -8.87
CA ALA A 289 20.47 4.95 -10.04
C ALA A 289 20.63 3.46 -9.69
N GLY A 290 20.97 3.11 -8.45
CA GLY A 290 21.16 1.72 -8.01
C GLY A 290 19.90 0.87 -8.15
N MET A 291 18.73 1.41 -7.76
CA MET A 291 17.45 0.73 -7.97
C MET A 291 17.09 0.58 -9.46
N ILE A 292 17.51 1.54 -10.30
CA ILE A 292 17.33 1.50 -11.76
C ILE A 292 18.25 0.44 -12.38
N ALA A 293 19.48 0.30 -11.91
CA ALA A 293 20.42 -0.73 -12.35
C ALA A 293 19.96 -2.15 -11.95
N VAL A 294 19.51 -2.33 -10.69
CA VAL A 294 19.01 -3.62 -10.17
C VAL A 294 17.76 -4.08 -10.92
N LEU A 295 16.74 -3.21 -11.05
CA LEU A 295 15.56 -3.54 -11.84
C LEU A 295 15.89 -3.69 -13.33
N GLY A 296 16.81 -2.86 -13.85
CA GLY A 296 17.33 -2.95 -15.21
C GLY A 296 17.93 -4.33 -15.54
N ALA A 297 18.71 -4.92 -14.63
CA ALA A 297 19.26 -6.26 -14.79
C ALA A 297 18.17 -7.35 -14.76
N ARG A 298 17.15 -7.22 -13.89
CA ARG A 298 15.99 -8.14 -13.85
C ARG A 298 15.19 -8.09 -15.16
N MET A 299 14.93 -6.89 -15.68
CA MET A 299 14.25 -6.67 -16.96
C MET A 299 15.08 -7.20 -18.15
N LEU A 300 16.39 -6.90 -18.20
CA LEU A 300 17.30 -7.40 -19.23
C LEU A 300 17.33 -8.93 -19.29
N ALA A 301 17.38 -9.60 -18.13
CA ALA A 301 17.36 -11.05 -18.03
C ALA A 301 16.03 -11.68 -18.50
N ALA A 302 14.92 -10.93 -18.49
CA ALA A 302 13.64 -11.33 -19.08
C ALA A 302 13.52 -10.98 -20.58
N GLY A 303 14.45 -10.19 -21.12
CA GLY A 303 14.44 -9.68 -22.50
C GLY A 303 13.79 -8.30 -22.67
N ASP A 304 13.32 -7.66 -21.58
CA ASP A 304 12.63 -6.37 -21.60
C ASP A 304 13.61 -5.23 -21.92
N THR A 305 13.76 -4.97 -23.21
CA THR A 305 14.63 -3.93 -23.79
C THR A 305 13.80 -3.01 -24.69
N VAL A 306 14.25 -1.76 -24.87
CA VAL A 306 13.55 -0.75 -25.69
C VAL A 306 14.47 -0.21 -26.78
N PRO A 307 14.07 -0.23 -28.07
CA PRO A 307 14.84 0.42 -29.12
C PRO A 307 15.07 1.92 -28.82
N ILE A 308 16.24 2.45 -29.19
CA ILE A 308 16.57 3.88 -28.98
C ILE A 308 15.49 4.81 -29.57
N SER A 309 14.91 4.45 -30.73
CA SER A 309 13.80 5.15 -31.39
C SER A 309 12.47 5.14 -30.61
N GLU A 310 12.27 4.17 -29.72
CA GLU A 310 11.03 3.94 -28.96
C GLU A 310 11.19 4.25 -27.46
N SER A 311 12.41 4.61 -27.04
CA SER A 311 12.80 5.03 -25.68
C SER A 311 12.25 6.39 -25.22
N ALA A 312 11.11 6.81 -25.78
CA ALA A 312 10.44 8.05 -25.41
C ALA A 312 10.09 8.06 -23.91
N ILE A 313 10.42 9.15 -23.23
CA ILE A 313 10.12 9.35 -21.80
C ILE A 313 8.63 9.62 -21.59
N ASP A 314 8.12 9.21 -20.44
CA ASP A 314 6.72 9.40 -20.06
C ASP A 314 6.64 10.00 -18.66
N PRO A 315 6.33 11.30 -18.52
CA PRO A 315 6.18 11.97 -17.23
C PRO A 315 5.11 11.34 -16.33
N ASN A 316 4.15 10.60 -16.90
CA ASN A 316 2.97 10.06 -16.23
C ASN A 316 3.01 8.52 -16.10
N TYR A 317 4.15 7.87 -16.35
CA TYR A 317 4.29 6.41 -16.40
C TYR A 317 3.86 5.73 -15.08
N ARG A 318 2.68 5.11 -15.02
CA ARG A 318 2.13 4.48 -13.80
C ARG A 318 2.56 3.00 -13.66
N PRO A 319 2.60 2.42 -12.44
CA PRO A 319 3.01 1.03 -12.23
C PRO A 319 2.07 0.07 -12.97
N ASP A 320 0.78 0.39 -12.96
CA ASP A 320 -0.33 -0.31 -13.58
C ASP A 320 -0.18 -0.49 -15.11
N GLN A 321 0.72 0.27 -15.75
CA GLN A 321 1.03 0.22 -17.17
C GLN A 321 2.20 -0.73 -17.50
N VAL A 322 2.96 -1.18 -16.49
CA VAL A 322 4.21 -1.97 -16.65
C VAL A 322 3.90 -3.47 -16.52
N PRO A 323 4.05 -4.28 -17.59
CA PRO A 323 4.06 -5.73 -17.47
C PRO A 323 5.29 -6.17 -16.68
N VAL A 324 5.10 -7.03 -15.69
CA VAL A 324 6.17 -7.60 -14.86
C VAL A 324 6.54 -8.96 -15.44
N THR A 325 7.50 -8.96 -16.35
CA THR A 325 8.00 -10.15 -17.07
C THR A 325 9.09 -10.90 -16.28
N TRP A 326 9.78 -10.19 -15.39
CA TRP A 326 10.96 -10.66 -14.65
C TRP A 326 10.62 -11.36 -13.33
N ARG A 327 9.34 -11.39 -12.93
CA ARG A 327 8.82 -12.40 -12.00
C ARG A 327 8.40 -13.61 -12.85
N GLY A 328 8.80 -14.80 -12.45
CA GLY A 328 8.33 -16.04 -13.09
C GLY A 328 6.81 -16.22 -12.96
N THR A 329 6.26 -17.22 -13.64
CA THR A 329 4.79 -17.46 -13.73
C THR A 329 4.19 -18.06 -12.45
N THR A 330 4.46 -17.47 -11.28
CA THR A 330 3.76 -17.74 -10.03
C THR A 330 2.39 -17.07 -10.05
N ALA A 331 1.35 -17.84 -9.70
CA ALA A 331 -0.02 -17.34 -9.66
C ALA A 331 -0.22 -16.34 -8.51
N SER A 332 -1.13 -15.38 -8.68
CA SER A 332 -1.50 -14.42 -7.63
C SER A 332 -1.98 -15.14 -6.37
N SER A 333 -1.59 -14.64 -5.19
CA SER A 333 -1.93 -15.14 -3.85
C SER A 333 -3.39 -14.91 -3.44
N ALA A 334 -4.35 -15.29 -4.29
CA ALA A 334 -5.76 -15.36 -3.91
C ALA A 334 -5.93 -16.39 -2.78
N GLY A 335 -6.26 -15.92 -1.57
CA GLY A 335 -6.08 -16.67 -0.33
C GLY A 335 -6.88 -17.98 -0.24
N SER A 336 -6.18 -19.11 -0.24
CA SER A 336 -6.74 -20.44 0.05
C SER A 336 -7.02 -20.59 1.55
N ALA A 337 -8.27 -20.36 1.96
CA ALA A 337 -8.73 -20.67 3.31
C ALA A 337 -8.88 -22.20 3.48
N ASN A 338 -8.50 -22.73 4.65
CA ASN A 338 -8.40 -24.17 4.93
C ASN A 338 -9.67 -24.96 4.57
N ALA A 339 -9.59 -25.81 3.54
CA ALA A 339 -10.54 -26.89 3.29
C ALA A 339 -10.00 -28.19 3.91
N THR A 340 -10.54 -28.59 5.06
CA THR A 340 -10.17 -29.84 5.73
C THR A 340 -10.82 -31.04 5.02
N GLU A 341 -10.13 -31.63 4.04
CA GLU A 341 -10.64 -32.82 3.35
C GLU A 341 -10.70 -34.04 4.28
N ILE A 342 -11.91 -34.55 4.50
CA ILE A 342 -12.15 -35.86 5.13
C ILE A 342 -11.96 -36.92 4.04
N ALA A 343 -10.76 -37.47 3.94
CA ALA A 343 -10.44 -38.52 2.98
C ALA A 343 -11.32 -39.77 3.21
N ALA A 344 -12.08 -40.15 2.19
CA ALA A 344 -12.93 -41.34 2.22
C ALA A 344 -12.15 -42.61 1.80
N ASP A 345 -12.49 -43.72 2.44
CA ASP A 345 -11.89 -45.04 2.27
C ASP A 345 -12.01 -45.61 0.83
N THR A 346 -10.87 -45.93 0.22
CA THR A 346 -10.76 -46.93 -0.85
C THR A 346 -9.49 -47.75 -0.71
N ALA A 347 -9.59 -48.96 -0.16
CA ALA A 347 -8.47 -49.90 -0.07
C ALA A 347 -8.23 -50.67 -1.38
N GLU A 348 -6.98 -50.70 -1.86
CA GLU A 348 -6.48 -51.70 -2.81
C GLU A 348 -5.43 -52.60 -2.15
N THR A 349 -5.40 -53.88 -2.55
CA THR A 349 -4.67 -54.96 -1.86
C THR A 349 -3.48 -55.48 -2.65
N VAL A 350 -2.30 -55.53 -2.02
CA VAL A 350 -1.10 -56.23 -2.51
C VAL A 350 -0.45 -56.98 -1.31
N PRO A 351 0.05 -58.23 -1.45
CA PRO A 351 0.06 -59.19 -0.34
C PRO A 351 1.42 -59.47 0.35
N ASP A 352 1.32 -60.26 1.43
CA ASP A 352 2.34 -60.99 2.20
C ASP A 352 3.78 -61.10 1.67
N ALA A 353 4.74 -60.77 2.54
CA ALA A 353 6.04 -61.44 2.67
C ALA A 353 6.53 -61.36 4.13
N ALA A 354 6.96 -62.48 4.70
CA ALA A 354 7.03 -62.67 6.16
C ALA A 354 8.45 -62.67 6.78
N ASP A 355 8.43 -62.47 8.12
CA ASP A 355 9.17 -63.23 9.15
C ASP A 355 10.56 -62.77 9.68
N ALA A 356 10.90 -63.36 10.83
CA ALA A 356 12.20 -63.48 11.53
C ALA A 356 12.78 -62.26 12.30
N ALA A 357 12.59 -62.30 13.63
CA ALA A 357 13.20 -61.42 14.63
C ALA A 357 14.57 -61.89 15.16
N THR A 358 15.32 -60.98 15.81
CA THR A 358 16.18 -61.19 17.02
C THR A 358 16.63 -59.80 17.56
N ASP A 359 16.41 -59.46 18.83
CA ASP A 359 17.29 -59.65 20.02
C ASP A 359 18.67 -58.94 19.98
N ALA A 360 19.19 -58.29 21.04
CA ALA A 360 18.62 -57.91 22.35
C ALA A 360 19.53 -56.91 23.12
N ALA A 361 18.99 -56.30 24.21
CA ALA A 361 19.69 -55.68 25.37
C ALA A 361 20.52 -54.39 25.12
N THR A 362 20.72 -53.41 26.04
CA THR A 362 20.28 -53.08 27.44
C THR A 362 20.68 -51.60 27.70
N THR A 363 20.28 -50.80 28.72
CA THR A 363 19.42 -50.82 29.95
C THR A 363 18.67 -49.44 30.00
N ALA A 364 17.56 -49.16 30.70
CA ALA A 364 17.25 -49.15 32.15
C ALA A 364 18.19 -48.26 33.03
N ALA A 365 17.76 -47.47 34.02
CA ALA A 365 16.48 -46.83 34.43
C ALA A 365 16.87 -45.60 35.31
N ASP A 366 16.12 -44.52 35.55
CA ASP A 366 14.73 -44.26 36.01
C ASP A 366 14.19 -42.98 35.32
N ALA A 367 12.89 -42.68 35.11
CA ALA A 367 11.66 -42.79 35.94
C ALA A 367 11.60 -41.75 37.09
N SER A 368 10.50 -41.05 37.40
CA SER A 368 9.20 -40.82 36.73
C SER A 368 8.75 -39.36 37.08
N GLU A 369 7.59 -38.80 36.72
CA GLU A 369 6.33 -39.34 36.21
C GLU A 369 5.54 -38.27 35.43
N ASP A 370 4.65 -38.69 34.53
CA ASP A 370 3.75 -37.80 33.77
C ASP A 370 2.38 -37.74 34.46
N VAL A 371 1.79 -36.53 34.58
CA VAL A 371 0.42 -36.34 35.09
C VAL A 371 -0.33 -35.36 34.20
N THR A 372 -1.05 -35.95 33.24
CA THR A 372 -2.04 -35.23 32.43
C THR A 372 -3.23 -34.77 33.27
N THR A 373 -3.41 -33.46 33.43
CA THR A 373 -4.74 -32.88 33.75
C THR A 373 -5.05 -31.68 32.86
N ARG A 374 -5.93 -31.90 31.88
CA ARG A 374 -6.65 -30.81 31.18
C ARG A 374 -7.51 -30.06 32.20
N ALA A 375 -7.07 -28.89 32.65
CA ALA A 375 -7.93 -27.95 33.35
C ALA A 375 -8.82 -27.21 32.34
N ALA A 376 -9.97 -27.81 31.99
CA ALA A 376 -10.99 -27.13 31.20
C ALA A 376 -11.66 -26.05 32.06
N THR A 377 -11.24 -24.79 31.89
CA THR A 377 -11.95 -23.63 32.44
C THR A 377 -12.91 -23.08 31.39
N ASP A 378 -14.17 -23.48 31.53
CA ASP A 378 -15.29 -23.07 30.70
C ASP A 378 -15.38 -21.53 30.56
N ARG A 379 -15.17 -21.06 29.32
CA ARG A 379 -15.56 -19.75 28.80
C ARG A 379 -15.93 -19.99 27.34
N GLY A 380 -17.16 -19.66 26.96
CA GLY A 380 -17.66 -19.94 25.61
C GLY A 380 -16.79 -19.31 24.53
N ASP A 381 -16.55 -20.07 23.45
CA ASP A 381 -15.76 -19.65 22.29
C ASP A 381 -16.46 -18.52 21.51
N ALA A 382 -16.25 -17.28 21.95
CA ALA A 382 -16.55 -16.11 21.15
C ALA A 382 -15.64 -16.10 19.91
N LEU A 383 -16.24 -16.26 18.73
CA LEU A 383 -15.55 -16.17 17.44
C LEU A 383 -15.07 -14.73 17.21
N ASP A 384 -13.86 -14.41 17.69
CA ASP A 384 -13.15 -13.12 17.55
C ASP A 384 -12.82 -12.86 16.07
N LEU A 385 -13.80 -12.38 15.31
CA LEU A 385 -13.64 -11.97 13.92
C LEU A 385 -12.83 -10.67 13.88
N ARG A 386 -11.54 -10.81 13.56
CA ARG A 386 -10.55 -9.72 13.53
C ARG A 386 -10.57 -8.99 12.19
N GLY A 387 -11.26 -7.86 12.16
CA GLY A 387 -11.04 -6.85 11.11
C GLY A 387 -9.73 -6.09 11.33
N ALA A 388 -9.33 -5.28 10.35
CA ALA A 388 -8.11 -4.48 10.42
C ALA A 388 -8.14 -3.44 11.56
N GLU A 389 -9.30 -2.82 11.80
CA GLU A 389 -9.44 -1.70 12.74
C GLU A 389 -10.26 -2.04 14.00
N ALA A 390 -11.08 -3.09 13.94
CA ALA A 390 -11.98 -3.49 15.01
C ALA A 390 -12.06 -5.01 15.16
N ALA A 391 -12.32 -5.45 16.38
CA ALA A 391 -12.72 -6.81 16.67
C ALA A 391 -14.23 -6.90 16.86
N VAL A 392 -14.83 -8.00 16.41
CA VAL A 392 -16.25 -8.29 16.59
C VAL A 392 -16.39 -9.53 17.48
N GLU A 393 -17.06 -9.34 18.62
CA GLU A 393 -17.49 -10.39 19.54
C GLU A 393 -18.99 -10.63 19.33
N ILE A 394 -19.39 -11.89 19.13
CA ILE A 394 -20.81 -12.27 19.14
C ILE A 394 -21.21 -12.48 20.61
N ILE A 395 -22.18 -11.71 21.10
CA ILE A 395 -22.67 -11.81 22.48
C ILE A 395 -23.74 -12.90 22.59
N ASP A 396 -24.69 -12.90 21.65
CA ASP A 396 -25.82 -13.82 21.58
C ASP A 396 -26.36 -13.91 20.13
N GLU A 397 -27.42 -14.69 19.91
CA GLU A 397 -28.05 -14.89 18.59
C GLU A 397 -28.59 -13.62 17.93
N ALA A 398 -28.76 -12.53 18.68
CA ALA A 398 -29.32 -11.26 18.22
C ALA A 398 -28.33 -10.07 18.29
N THR A 399 -27.16 -10.23 18.93
CA THR A 399 -26.32 -9.10 19.35
C THR A 399 -24.82 -9.35 19.12
N VAL A 400 -24.13 -8.36 18.54
CA VAL A 400 -22.67 -8.30 18.44
C VAL A 400 -22.11 -7.04 19.10
N ARG A 401 -20.91 -7.16 19.66
CA ARG A 401 -20.07 -6.06 20.14
C ARG A 401 -18.95 -5.83 19.14
N LYS A 402 -18.88 -4.64 18.56
CA LYS A 402 -17.76 -4.20 17.72
C LYS A 402 -16.92 -3.20 18.50
N ARG A 403 -15.64 -3.50 18.74
CA ARG A 403 -14.72 -2.64 19.50
C ARG A 403 -13.46 -2.30 18.72
N ARG A 404 -13.16 -1.00 18.59
CA ARG A 404 -11.93 -0.50 17.95
C ARG A 404 -10.75 -0.66 18.92
N ARG A 405 -9.80 -1.54 18.59
CA ARG A 405 -8.64 -1.82 19.46
C ARG A 405 -7.57 -0.71 19.30
N PRO A 406 -6.88 -0.29 20.36
CA PRO A 406 -5.84 0.74 20.26
C PRO A 406 -4.70 0.36 19.31
N LYS A 407 -4.22 1.31 18.50
CA LYS A 407 -3.09 1.12 17.58
C LYS A 407 -1.83 1.74 18.17
N ALA A 408 -1.00 0.94 18.85
CA ALA A 408 0.18 1.46 19.55
C ALA A 408 1.33 1.93 18.63
N TYR A 409 1.16 1.91 17.31
CA TYR A 409 2.04 2.65 16.38
C TYR A 409 1.73 4.15 16.30
N ARG A 410 0.56 4.60 16.77
CA ARG A 410 0.15 6.01 16.80
C ARG A 410 0.43 6.64 18.16
N HIS A 411 0.60 7.97 18.21
CA HIS A 411 0.49 8.73 19.45
C HIS A 411 -0.83 8.42 20.20
N PRO A 412 -0.83 8.21 21.54
CA PRO A 412 -2.02 7.80 22.28
C PRO A 412 -3.22 8.75 22.13
N THR A 413 -2.99 10.07 22.14
CA THR A 413 -4.05 11.08 21.96
C THR A 413 -4.70 10.99 20.58
N LEU A 414 -3.89 10.79 19.53
CA LEU A 414 -4.37 10.64 18.16
C LEU A 414 -5.18 9.35 18.00
N ASP A 415 -4.70 8.24 18.56
CA ASP A 415 -5.41 6.96 18.52
C ASP A 415 -6.75 7.00 19.28
N GLU A 416 -6.80 7.64 20.45
CA GLU A 416 -8.05 7.81 21.20
C GLU A 416 -9.04 8.70 20.41
N THR A 417 -8.60 9.86 19.92
CA THR A 417 -9.42 10.77 19.11
C THR A 417 -9.97 10.08 17.86
N LEU A 418 -9.13 9.34 17.11
CA LEU A 418 -9.57 8.59 15.93
C LEU A 418 -10.59 7.50 16.27
N ARG A 419 -10.33 6.68 17.30
CA ARG A 419 -11.26 5.62 17.73
C ARG A 419 -12.59 6.21 18.21
N ARG A 420 -12.56 7.29 18.98
CA ARG A 420 -13.75 7.99 19.49
C ARG A 420 -14.60 8.57 18.33
N ASN A 421 -13.94 9.28 17.41
CA ASN A 421 -14.60 9.93 16.28
C ASN A 421 -15.19 8.91 15.29
N ARG A 422 -14.46 7.84 14.94
CA ARG A 422 -14.94 6.80 14.02
C ARG A 422 -16.05 5.94 14.62
N THR A 423 -16.01 5.64 15.92
CA THR A 423 -17.13 4.97 16.63
C THR A 423 -18.41 5.80 16.53
N THR A 424 -18.30 7.11 16.78
CA THR A 424 -19.44 8.04 16.72
C THR A 424 -19.96 8.22 15.29
N LEU A 425 -19.07 8.30 14.31
CA LEU A 425 -19.42 8.44 12.89
C LEU A 425 -20.09 7.19 12.34
N GLU A 426 -19.55 5.99 12.61
CA GLU A 426 -20.14 4.72 12.16
C GLU A 426 -21.58 4.55 12.70
N ALA A 427 -21.79 4.77 14.01
CA ALA A 427 -23.13 4.71 14.62
C ALA A 427 -24.12 5.69 13.97
N ARG A 428 -23.63 6.87 13.56
CA ARG A 428 -24.43 7.88 12.87
C ARG A 428 -24.76 7.44 11.44
N LEU A 429 -23.79 6.97 10.67
CA LEU A 429 -23.98 6.55 9.28
C LEU A 429 -24.88 5.29 9.17
N LEU A 430 -24.75 4.34 10.09
CA LEU A 430 -25.65 3.17 10.21
C LEU A 430 -27.14 3.58 10.36
N ASN A 431 -27.39 4.67 11.09
CA ASN A 431 -28.73 5.24 11.32
C ASN A 431 -29.22 6.08 10.12
N GLU A 432 -28.35 6.90 9.53
CA GLU A 432 -28.66 7.68 8.33
C GLU A 432 -28.92 6.77 7.12
N ALA A 433 -28.18 5.67 6.96
CA ALA A 433 -28.41 4.63 5.95
C ALA A 433 -29.77 3.95 6.11
N ARG A 434 -30.15 3.57 7.34
CA ARG A 434 -31.48 3.03 7.63
C ARG A 434 -32.59 4.02 7.28
N ARG A 435 -32.40 5.32 7.54
CA ARG A 435 -33.36 6.38 7.16
C ARG A 435 -33.46 6.56 5.64
N ALA A 436 -32.37 6.33 4.90
CA ALA A 436 -32.36 6.28 3.45
C ALA A 436 -32.93 4.97 2.85
N GLY A 437 -33.43 4.04 3.69
CA GLY A 437 -34.00 2.77 3.25
C GLY A 437 -32.95 1.73 2.85
N VAL A 438 -31.75 1.78 3.43
CA VAL A 438 -30.72 0.73 3.31
C VAL A 438 -30.77 -0.18 4.54
N PRO A 439 -30.81 -1.52 4.39
CA PRO A 439 -30.68 -2.43 5.52
C PRO A 439 -29.28 -2.33 6.16
N THR A 440 -29.26 -2.07 7.46
CA THR A 440 -28.07 -2.03 8.34
C THR A 440 -28.40 -2.70 9.68
N PRO A 441 -27.43 -3.10 10.53
CA PRO A 441 -27.68 -3.47 11.92
C PRO A 441 -28.47 -2.40 12.69
N LEU A 442 -29.34 -2.76 13.64
CA LEU A 442 -29.76 -1.81 14.67
C LEU A 442 -28.53 -1.45 15.53
N VAL A 443 -28.39 -0.17 15.87
CA VAL A 443 -27.45 0.26 16.92
C VAL A 443 -28.21 0.20 18.24
N HIS A 444 -27.79 -0.69 19.13
CA HIS A 444 -28.39 -0.87 20.45
C HIS A 444 -27.73 0.03 21.51
N ASP A 445 -26.41 0.20 21.43
CA ASP A 445 -25.65 1.10 22.31
C ASP A 445 -24.36 1.61 21.64
N VAL A 446 -23.82 2.73 22.14
CA VAL A 446 -22.62 3.42 21.63
C VAL A 446 -21.75 3.87 22.82
N ASP A 447 -20.83 3.01 23.26
CA ASP A 447 -19.84 3.38 24.27
C ASP A 447 -18.66 4.11 23.60
N VAL A 448 -18.79 5.43 23.55
CA VAL A 448 -17.81 6.37 23.02
C VAL A 448 -16.49 6.37 23.82
N ALA A 449 -16.49 5.95 25.08
CA ALA A 449 -15.29 5.91 25.94
C ALA A 449 -14.47 4.62 25.72
N ASN A 450 -15.12 3.47 25.55
CA ASN A 450 -14.46 2.20 25.22
C ASN A 450 -14.22 1.98 23.71
N ALA A 451 -14.70 2.92 22.87
CA ALA A 451 -14.71 2.86 21.41
C ALA A 451 -15.43 1.61 20.88
N GLU A 452 -16.66 1.43 21.35
CA GLU A 452 -17.45 0.22 21.21
C GLU A 452 -18.88 0.51 20.73
N LEU A 453 -19.37 -0.33 19.83
CA LEU A 453 -20.75 -0.36 19.36
C LEU A 453 -21.39 -1.69 19.73
N THR A 454 -22.56 -1.65 20.38
CA THR A 454 -23.42 -2.83 20.48
C THR A 454 -24.42 -2.77 19.32
N LEU A 455 -24.33 -3.74 18.42
CA LEU A 455 -25.09 -3.81 17.16
C LEU A 455 -25.92 -5.09 17.09
N GLN A 456 -26.96 -5.09 16.27
CA GLN A 456 -27.73 -6.28 15.94
C GLN A 456 -26.87 -7.29 15.15
N TYR A 457 -26.95 -8.57 15.52
CA TYR A 457 -26.44 -9.67 14.68
C TYR A 457 -27.29 -9.78 13.41
N VAL A 458 -26.65 -9.77 12.24
CA VAL A 458 -27.32 -9.76 10.93
C VAL A 458 -26.67 -10.71 9.92
N GLY A 459 -27.50 -11.43 9.18
CA GLY A 459 -27.11 -12.42 8.17
C GLY A 459 -26.45 -13.69 8.74
N THR A 460 -26.56 -14.80 8.03
CA THR A 460 -25.94 -16.09 8.40
C THR A 460 -24.59 -16.30 7.73
N ALA A 461 -24.27 -15.50 6.71
CA ALA A 461 -23.05 -15.52 5.92
C ALA A 461 -22.68 -14.09 5.50
N ASP A 462 -21.46 -13.87 5.03
CA ASP A 462 -21.14 -12.69 4.23
C ASP A 462 -21.60 -12.86 2.76
N LEU A 463 -21.50 -11.80 1.95
CA LEU A 463 -21.86 -11.86 0.54
C LEU A 463 -20.86 -12.69 -0.27
N ALA A 464 -19.60 -12.82 0.16
CA ALA A 464 -18.61 -13.61 -0.55
C ALA A 464 -18.94 -15.12 -0.53
N GLU A 465 -19.32 -15.65 0.64
CA GLU A 465 -19.76 -17.04 0.82
C GLU A 465 -20.95 -17.43 -0.08
N ARG A 466 -21.83 -16.48 -0.41
CA ARG A 466 -23.13 -16.75 -1.07
C ARG A 466 -23.47 -15.71 -2.13
N ILE A 467 -22.47 -15.35 -2.94
CA ILE A 467 -22.57 -14.30 -3.95
C ILE A 467 -23.52 -14.70 -5.10
N THR A 468 -24.40 -13.78 -5.50
CA THR A 468 -25.33 -13.98 -6.62
C THR A 468 -25.62 -12.65 -7.32
N PRO A 469 -25.97 -12.64 -8.62
CA PRO A 469 -26.25 -11.41 -9.35
C PRO A 469 -27.33 -10.55 -8.68
N ASP A 470 -28.40 -11.16 -8.15
CA ASP A 470 -29.50 -10.40 -7.56
C ASP A 470 -29.15 -9.80 -6.19
N ARG A 471 -28.36 -10.48 -5.36
CA ARG A 471 -27.83 -9.87 -4.11
C ARG A 471 -26.88 -8.72 -4.43
N VAL A 472 -26.00 -8.90 -5.40
CA VAL A 472 -25.05 -7.86 -5.83
C VAL A 472 -25.80 -6.65 -6.44
N ARG A 473 -26.90 -6.89 -7.17
CA ARG A 473 -27.81 -5.84 -7.66
C ARG A 473 -28.48 -5.07 -6.52
N GLU A 474 -28.93 -5.75 -5.47
CA GLU A 474 -29.50 -5.08 -4.29
C GLU A 474 -28.46 -4.23 -3.56
N VAL A 475 -27.21 -4.71 -3.43
CA VAL A 475 -26.09 -3.92 -2.86
C VAL A 475 -25.79 -2.67 -3.71
N GLY A 476 -25.70 -2.78 -5.04
CA GLY A 476 -25.54 -1.61 -5.92
C GLY A 476 -26.67 -0.59 -5.74
N ALA A 477 -27.93 -1.08 -5.62
CA ALA A 477 -29.09 -0.25 -5.32
C ALA A 477 -29.10 0.31 -3.88
N HIS A 478 -28.30 -0.22 -2.96
CA HIS A 478 -28.11 0.31 -1.60
C HIS A 478 -27.06 1.43 -1.58
N LEU A 479 -25.91 1.25 -2.22
CA LEU A 479 -24.90 2.32 -2.35
C LEU A 479 -25.49 3.58 -3.00
N ALA A 480 -26.31 3.41 -4.03
CA ALA A 480 -27.07 4.49 -4.66
C ALA A 480 -27.96 5.30 -3.68
N ARG A 481 -28.50 4.66 -2.62
CA ARG A 481 -29.29 5.34 -1.59
C ARG A 481 -28.41 6.09 -0.59
N LEU A 482 -27.23 5.56 -0.26
CA LEU A 482 -26.23 6.27 0.56
C LEU A 482 -25.77 7.55 -0.15
N HIS A 483 -25.40 7.43 -1.44
CA HIS A 483 -24.91 8.54 -2.24
C HIS A 483 -25.97 9.65 -2.40
N ARG A 484 -27.24 9.28 -2.64
CA ARG A 484 -28.38 10.22 -2.60
C ARG A 484 -28.66 10.84 -1.22
N ALA A 485 -28.24 10.19 -0.14
CA ALA A 485 -28.28 10.74 1.22
C ALA A 485 -27.03 11.58 1.57
N GLY A 486 -26.08 11.73 0.65
CA GLY A 486 -24.92 12.61 0.79
C GLY A 486 -23.73 12.02 1.54
N PHE A 487 -23.55 10.69 1.52
CA PHE A 487 -22.39 10.02 2.11
C PHE A 487 -22.03 8.71 1.40
N VAL A 488 -20.80 8.24 1.62
CA VAL A 488 -20.29 6.95 1.13
C VAL A 488 -20.12 5.93 2.26
N HIS A 489 -20.05 4.65 1.90
CA HIS A 489 -19.66 3.56 2.80
C HIS A 489 -18.15 3.57 3.08
N GLY A 490 -17.34 3.95 2.09
CA GLY A 490 -15.88 4.05 2.16
C GLY A 490 -15.13 2.71 2.15
N ASP A 491 -15.84 1.57 2.24
CA ASP A 491 -15.31 0.20 2.17
C ASP A 491 -16.39 -0.86 1.84
N PRO A 492 -17.18 -0.73 0.75
CA PRO A 492 -18.30 -1.64 0.47
C PRO A 492 -17.84 -2.99 -0.15
N THR A 493 -17.03 -3.76 0.59
CA THR A 493 -16.53 -5.08 0.17
C THR A 493 -17.58 -6.19 0.32
N THR A 494 -17.36 -7.33 -0.35
CA THR A 494 -18.18 -8.54 -0.21
C THR A 494 -18.19 -9.12 1.21
N ARG A 495 -17.20 -8.81 2.04
CA ARG A 495 -17.15 -9.17 3.47
C ARG A 495 -17.95 -8.20 4.36
N ASN A 496 -18.04 -6.93 3.96
CA ASN A 496 -18.82 -5.89 4.65
C ASN A 496 -20.31 -5.89 4.27
N VAL A 497 -20.78 -6.96 3.62
CA VAL A 497 -22.21 -7.20 3.36
C VAL A 497 -22.61 -8.54 3.98
N ARG A 498 -23.63 -8.54 4.84
CA ARG A 498 -24.20 -9.74 5.46
C ARG A 498 -25.46 -10.19 4.73
N VAL A 499 -25.63 -11.51 4.56
CA VAL A 499 -26.73 -12.10 3.76
C VAL A 499 -27.42 -13.24 4.50
N GLY A 500 -28.70 -13.46 4.17
CA GLY A 500 -29.52 -14.53 4.74
C GLY A 500 -30.76 -14.77 3.89
N GLU A 501 -31.90 -14.96 4.56
CA GLU A 501 -33.24 -15.01 3.94
C GLU A 501 -33.77 -13.62 3.56
N SER A 502 -33.31 -12.58 4.28
CA SER A 502 -33.58 -11.16 3.99
C SER A 502 -32.61 -10.58 2.95
N ALA A 503 -32.96 -9.39 2.44
CA ALA A 503 -32.10 -8.58 1.58
C ALA A 503 -30.70 -8.34 2.19
N PRO A 504 -29.64 -8.17 1.37
CA PRO A 504 -28.30 -7.89 1.82
C PRO A 504 -28.23 -6.68 2.76
N THR A 505 -27.45 -6.81 3.83
CA THR A 505 -27.35 -5.80 4.89
C THR A 505 -25.93 -5.27 4.94
N LEU A 506 -25.76 -3.95 4.78
CA LEU A 506 -24.44 -3.30 4.83
C LEU A 506 -23.97 -3.18 6.29
N ILE A 507 -22.71 -3.51 6.54
CA ILE A 507 -22.05 -3.43 7.85
C ILE A 507 -20.69 -2.71 7.73
N ASP A 508 -20.13 -2.26 8.85
CA ASP A 508 -18.86 -1.52 8.90
C ASP A 508 -18.83 -0.21 8.08
N PHE A 509 -19.63 0.77 8.52
CA PHE A 509 -19.50 2.16 8.06
C PHE A 509 -18.30 2.88 8.71
N GLY A 510 -17.27 2.15 9.15
CA GLY A 510 -16.11 2.68 9.86
C GLY A 510 -15.25 3.63 9.04
N LEU A 511 -15.27 3.47 7.71
CA LEU A 511 -14.54 4.29 6.74
C LEU A 511 -15.45 5.25 5.95
N GLY A 512 -16.75 5.28 6.26
CA GLY A 512 -17.72 6.14 5.59
C GLY A 512 -17.62 7.61 6.00
N TYR A 513 -17.99 8.51 5.09
CA TYR A 513 -17.97 9.96 5.32
C TYR A 513 -18.99 10.70 4.44
N HIS A 514 -19.43 11.87 4.91
CA HIS A 514 -20.33 12.74 4.16
C HIS A 514 -19.60 13.37 2.96
N THR A 515 -20.20 13.25 1.77
CA THR A 515 -19.67 13.79 0.51
C THR A 515 -20.75 13.86 -0.57
N GLY A 516 -20.72 14.96 -1.33
CA GLY A 516 -21.49 15.14 -2.57
C GLY A 516 -20.64 15.00 -3.84
N HIS A 517 -19.40 14.50 -3.74
CA HIS A 517 -18.53 14.35 -4.90
C HIS A 517 -18.79 13.02 -5.64
N VAL A 518 -19.19 13.14 -6.91
CA VAL A 518 -19.35 12.04 -7.88
C VAL A 518 -18.12 11.13 -7.96
N GLU A 519 -16.92 11.65 -7.66
CA GLU A 519 -15.67 10.90 -7.55
C GLU A 519 -15.65 9.92 -6.37
N ASP A 520 -16.01 10.37 -5.16
CA ASP A 520 -16.09 9.52 -3.97
C ASP A 520 -17.18 8.44 -4.16
N HIS A 521 -18.32 8.83 -4.74
CA HIS A 521 -19.43 7.92 -5.08
C HIS A 521 -19.04 6.85 -6.10
N ALA A 522 -18.18 7.19 -7.07
CA ALA A 522 -17.69 6.24 -8.06
C ALA A 522 -16.61 5.32 -7.47
N MET A 523 -15.83 5.79 -6.49
CA MET A 523 -14.86 4.97 -5.79
C MET A 523 -15.53 3.88 -4.93
N ASP A 524 -16.65 4.19 -4.28
CA ASP A 524 -17.44 3.20 -3.51
C ASP A 524 -17.89 2.04 -4.41
N LEU A 525 -18.40 2.31 -5.62
CA LEU A 525 -18.71 1.27 -6.60
C LEU A 525 -17.47 0.49 -7.04
N HIS A 526 -16.37 1.19 -7.32
CA HIS A 526 -15.13 0.55 -7.78
C HIS A 526 -14.56 -0.43 -6.72
N ILE A 527 -14.63 -0.08 -5.43
CA ILE A 527 -14.22 -0.96 -4.32
C ILE A 527 -15.08 -2.22 -4.28
N LEU A 528 -16.41 -2.09 -4.42
CA LEU A 528 -17.32 -3.23 -4.51
C LEU A 528 -16.96 -4.13 -5.69
N GLU A 529 -16.68 -3.56 -6.86
CA GLU A 529 -16.32 -4.31 -8.08
C GLU A 529 -14.98 -5.03 -7.96
N GLN A 530 -13.94 -4.39 -7.40
CA GLN A 530 -12.67 -5.08 -7.12
C GLN A 530 -12.88 -6.21 -6.11
N SER A 531 -13.71 -5.98 -5.08
CA SER A 531 -14.04 -7.02 -4.09
C SER A 531 -14.81 -8.19 -4.72
N ILE A 532 -15.72 -7.94 -5.67
CA ILE A 532 -16.41 -8.98 -6.45
C ILE A 532 -15.40 -9.75 -7.32
N ARG A 533 -14.53 -9.04 -8.04
CA ARG A 533 -13.50 -9.62 -8.93
C ARG A 533 -12.48 -10.48 -8.17
N GLY A 534 -12.12 -10.10 -6.95
CA GLY A 534 -11.27 -10.91 -6.06
C GLY A 534 -11.99 -12.06 -5.34
N THR A 535 -13.33 -12.15 -5.44
CA THR A 535 -14.14 -13.17 -4.76
C THR A 535 -14.67 -14.25 -5.70
N ALA A 536 -15.14 -13.87 -6.89
CA ALA A 536 -15.98 -14.73 -7.74
C ALA A 536 -15.24 -15.33 -8.94
N THR A 537 -15.50 -16.61 -9.23
CA THR A 537 -14.94 -17.33 -10.39
C THR A 537 -15.40 -16.78 -11.74
N ASP A 538 -16.59 -16.18 -11.79
CA ASP A 538 -17.14 -15.47 -12.95
C ASP A 538 -17.69 -14.10 -12.48
N PRO A 539 -16.85 -13.05 -12.47
CA PRO A 539 -17.20 -11.79 -11.83
C PRO A 539 -17.94 -10.81 -12.74
N ASP A 540 -17.84 -10.90 -14.07
CA ASP A 540 -18.43 -9.91 -14.97
C ASP A 540 -19.97 -9.86 -14.93
N PRO A 541 -20.71 -10.99 -14.83
CA PRO A 541 -22.17 -10.96 -14.61
C PRO A 541 -22.56 -10.33 -13.27
N LEU A 542 -21.68 -10.40 -12.27
CA LEU A 542 -21.89 -9.83 -10.93
C LEU A 542 -21.63 -8.32 -10.94
N VAL A 543 -20.52 -7.88 -11.53
CA VAL A 543 -20.21 -6.45 -11.75
C VAL A 543 -21.32 -5.76 -12.56
N SER A 544 -21.76 -6.36 -13.67
CA SER A 544 -22.87 -5.83 -14.46
C SER A 544 -24.20 -5.78 -13.67
N ALA A 545 -24.39 -6.69 -12.71
CA ALA A 545 -25.53 -6.62 -11.80
C ALA A 545 -25.40 -5.49 -10.77
N ALA A 546 -24.20 -5.20 -10.26
CA ALA A 546 -23.92 -4.05 -9.39
C ALA A 546 -24.20 -2.72 -10.11
N GLU A 547 -23.61 -2.51 -11.30
CA GLU A 547 -23.88 -1.36 -12.17
C GLU A 547 -25.38 -1.20 -12.41
N SER A 548 -26.07 -2.29 -12.77
CA SER A 548 -27.51 -2.28 -13.08
C SER A 548 -28.37 -1.95 -11.86
N GLY A 549 -28.02 -2.46 -10.68
CA GLY A 549 -28.68 -2.14 -9.42
C GLY A 549 -28.48 -0.68 -9.03
N TYR A 550 -27.26 -0.17 -9.20
CA TYR A 550 -26.94 1.23 -8.98
C TYR A 550 -27.71 2.14 -9.97
N ALA A 551 -27.70 1.83 -11.27
CA ALA A 551 -28.37 2.61 -12.31
C ALA A 551 -29.88 2.81 -12.07
N ALA A 552 -30.54 1.84 -11.41
CA ALA A 552 -31.97 1.95 -11.08
C ALA A 552 -32.28 2.97 -9.96
N VAL A 553 -31.29 3.36 -9.15
CA VAL A 553 -31.48 4.18 -7.93
C VAL A 553 -30.47 5.33 -7.80
N GLY A 554 -29.43 5.42 -8.63
CA GLY A 554 -28.34 6.37 -8.50
C GLY A 554 -28.48 7.63 -9.36
N GLU A 555 -27.34 8.21 -9.72
CA GLU A 555 -27.17 9.20 -10.78
C GLU A 555 -26.22 8.64 -11.85
N THR A 556 -26.50 8.88 -13.13
CA THR A 556 -25.75 8.30 -14.26
C THR A 556 -24.30 8.79 -14.33
N ASN A 557 -24.06 10.03 -13.92
CA ASN A 557 -22.73 10.66 -13.84
C ASN A 557 -21.72 9.87 -13.00
N VAL A 558 -22.18 9.10 -11.99
CA VAL A 558 -21.32 8.24 -11.17
C VAL A 558 -20.85 7.02 -11.97
N LEU A 559 -21.68 6.44 -12.83
CA LEU A 559 -21.29 5.32 -13.69
C LEU A 559 -20.38 5.79 -14.85
N ASP A 560 -20.62 6.98 -15.39
CA ASP A 560 -19.70 7.62 -16.34
C ASP A 560 -18.34 7.92 -15.68
N ARG A 561 -18.32 8.30 -14.39
CA ARG A 561 -17.09 8.49 -13.63
C ARG A 561 -16.42 7.17 -13.25
N LEU A 562 -17.18 6.13 -12.95
CA LEU A 562 -16.68 4.78 -12.66
C LEU A 562 -15.91 4.21 -13.85
N ARG A 563 -16.51 4.21 -15.04
CA ARG A 563 -15.83 3.81 -16.29
C ARG A 563 -14.63 4.69 -16.61
N THR A 564 -14.65 5.94 -16.17
CA THR A 564 -13.49 6.83 -16.25
C THR A 564 -12.38 6.36 -15.27
N ILE A 565 -12.70 5.93 -14.05
CA ILE A 565 -11.73 5.37 -13.09
C ILE A 565 -11.14 4.04 -13.60
N GLU A 566 -11.99 3.11 -14.04
CA GLU A 566 -11.59 1.82 -14.62
C GLU A 566 -10.71 2.01 -15.87
N GLY A 567 -11.25 2.67 -16.91
CA GLY A 567 -10.59 2.86 -18.21
C GLY A 567 -9.37 3.78 -18.19
N ARG A 568 -9.10 4.42 -17.05
CA ARG A 568 -7.84 5.10 -16.78
C ARG A 568 -6.73 4.15 -16.32
N GLY A 569 -7.06 3.08 -15.59
CA GLY A 569 -6.09 2.43 -14.69
C GLY A 569 -5.54 3.45 -13.69
N ARG A 570 -6.48 4.20 -13.07
CA ARG A 570 -6.30 5.49 -12.33
C ARG A 570 -5.39 6.52 -13.03
N TYR A 571 -5.99 7.62 -13.46
CA TYR A 571 -5.43 8.79 -14.16
C TYR A 571 -4.65 8.58 -15.49
N ARG A 572 -5.15 9.26 -16.53
CA ARG A 572 -4.45 9.66 -17.76
C ARG A 572 -4.30 11.19 -17.73
#